data_AF-A0A7Y3UL22-F1
#
_entry.id   AF-A0A7Y3UL22-F1
#
_cell.length_a   1.000
_cell.length_b   1.000
_cell.length_c   1.000
_cell.angle_alpha   90.00
_cell.angle_beta   90.00
_cell.angle_gamma   90.00
#
_symmetry.space_group_name_H-M   'P 1'
#
loop_
_entity.id
_entity.type
_entity.pdbx_description
1 polymer ?
#
loop_
_entity_poly.entity_id
_entity_poly.type
_entity_poly.pdbx_seq_one_letter_code
_entity_poly.pdbx_strand_id
1 'polypeptide(L)'
;MQNVTLKKALSLLLLLSLSSLLFIHVTKAETDSLESAKRLLDEGIRTYDTKKIEEAKEIFIAQAGKNSTDYQVDYYVALAYLALCDMENFEMRKCQDKREKNIRKEERVKLAGEGIAYADRSLALKEDFSESHRVKGALLSNKISGMVSGMRNGKLAEVEVLRALEIDNKNVMAQIENARRFINKPRLLGGSVTKGIEILKAIIEEHPALEKGYLNLGIAYYESGEEEWAAETFKKLLEINPDNTEAKFFVNHLRASK
;
A
#
# COMPACT_ATOMS: atom_id res chain seq x y z
N MET A 1 -13.77 -14.92 62.93
CA MET A 1 -12.95 -15.26 61.75
C MET A 1 -13.72 -15.17 60.42
N GLN A 2 -14.98 -15.63 60.32
CA GLN A 2 -15.77 -15.59 59.06
C GLN A 2 -15.91 -14.21 58.39
N ASN A 3 -16.07 -13.12 59.17
CA ASN A 3 -16.21 -11.76 58.62
C ASN A 3 -14.94 -11.22 57.91
N VAL A 4 -13.76 -11.72 58.28
CA VAL A 4 -12.49 -11.30 57.64
C VAL A 4 -12.31 -12.03 56.31
N THR A 5 -12.68 -13.30 56.24
CA THR A 5 -12.61 -14.11 55.02
C THR A 5 -13.60 -13.62 53.95
N LEU A 6 -14.82 -13.24 54.36
CA LEU A 6 -15.84 -12.70 53.46
C LEU A 6 -15.43 -11.34 52.87
N LYS A 7 -14.85 -10.45 53.68
CA LYS A 7 -14.31 -9.15 53.21
C LYS A 7 -13.17 -9.33 52.20
N LYS A 8 -12.26 -10.28 52.45
CA LYS A 8 -11.15 -10.61 51.52
C LYS A 8 -11.66 -11.17 50.19
N ALA A 9 -12.68 -12.04 50.22
CA ALA A 9 -13.30 -12.57 49.01
C ALA A 9 -14.01 -11.48 48.19
N LEU A 10 -14.74 -10.56 48.85
CA LEU A 10 -15.39 -9.42 48.19
C LEU A 10 -14.37 -8.47 47.54
N SER A 11 -13.26 -8.18 48.22
CA SER A 11 -12.20 -7.33 47.65
C SER A 11 -11.50 -7.96 46.44
N LEU A 12 -11.33 -9.29 46.43
CA LEU A 12 -10.73 -10.00 45.31
C LEU A 12 -11.66 -10.01 44.08
N LEU A 13 -12.96 -10.19 44.30
CA LEU A 13 -13.97 -10.12 43.24
C LEU A 13 -14.08 -8.70 42.65
N LEU A 14 -14.02 -7.66 43.49
CA LEU A 14 -13.97 -6.26 43.05
C LEU A 14 -12.71 -5.97 42.22
N LEU A 15 -11.53 -6.43 42.66
CA LEU A 15 -10.28 -6.28 41.90
C LEU A 15 -10.31 -7.01 40.55
N LEU A 16 -10.87 -8.21 40.50
CA LEU A 16 -11.06 -8.98 39.25
C LEU A 16 -12.09 -8.32 38.32
N SER A 17 -13.13 -7.70 38.88
CA SER A 17 -14.13 -6.96 38.09
C SER A 17 -13.59 -5.62 37.56
N LEU A 18 -12.73 -4.92 38.33
CA LEU A 18 -12.06 -3.71 37.86
C LEU A 18 -11.00 -4.02 36.81
N SER A 19 -10.23 -5.11 36.97
CA SER A 19 -9.22 -5.49 35.98
C SER A 19 -9.86 -5.91 34.66
N SER A 20 -10.98 -6.63 34.70
CA SER A 20 -11.74 -6.98 33.49
C SER A 20 -12.40 -5.76 32.83
N LEU A 21 -12.99 -4.83 33.59
CA LEU A 21 -13.51 -3.58 33.02
C LEU A 21 -12.41 -2.72 32.39
N LEU A 22 -11.28 -2.56 33.07
CA LEU A 22 -10.13 -1.80 32.57
C LEU A 22 -9.60 -2.43 31.28
N PHE A 23 -9.50 -3.76 31.25
CA PHE A 23 -9.08 -4.52 30.07
C PHE A 23 -10.06 -4.34 28.89
N ILE A 24 -11.38 -4.35 29.14
CA ILE A 24 -12.40 -4.10 28.11
C ILE A 24 -12.30 -2.65 27.56
N HIS A 25 -12.04 -1.66 28.42
CA HIS A 25 -11.90 -0.27 27.96
C HIS A 25 -10.63 -0.05 27.14
N VAL A 26 -9.51 -0.66 27.55
CA VAL A 26 -8.23 -0.57 26.82
C VAL A 26 -8.35 -1.23 25.44
N THR A 27 -8.88 -2.45 25.37
CA THR A 27 -9.05 -3.19 24.10
C THR A 27 -9.99 -2.46 23.14
N LYS A 28 -11.07 -1.84 23.63
CA LYS A 28 -11.96 -1.02 22.81
C LYS A 28 -11.25 0.23 22.26
N ALA A 29 -10.52 0.96 23.11
CA ALA A 29 -9.78 2.14 22.68
C ALA A 29 -8.69 1.82 21.64
N GLU A 30 -7.98 0.69 21.81
CA GLU A 30 -7.00 0.20 20.84
C GLU A 30 -7.66 -0.15 19.49
N THR A 31 -8.79 -0.84 19.52
CA THR A 31 -9.55 -1.20 18.30
C THR A 31 -10.06 0.04 17.57
N ASP A 32 -10.61 1.01 18.30
CA ASP A 32 -11.09 2.29 17.74
C ASP A 32 -9.93 3.08 17.12
N SER A 33 -8.72 3.02 17.71
CA SER A 33 -7.52 3.68 17.17
C SER A 33 -7.00 3.04 15.88
N LEU A 34 -7.03 1.70 15.77
CA LEU A 34 -6.60 0.98 14.56
C LEU A 34 -7.54 1.26 13.38
N GLU A 35 -8.85 1.21 13.60
CA GLU A 35 -9.85 1.52 12.57
C GLU A 35 -9.77 2.98 12.11
N SER A 36 -9.52 3.90 13.04
CA SER A 36 -9.28 5.31 12.72
C SER A 36 -8.03 5.48 11.85
N ALA A 37 -6.93 4.78 12.15
CA ALA A 37 -5.70 4.81 11.36
C ALA A 37 -5.91 4.24 9.95
N LYS A 38 -6.71 3.19 9.78
CA LYS A 38 -7.07 2.65 8.44
C LYS A 38 -7.81 3.68 7.59
N ARG A 39 -8.80 4.37 8.17
CA ARG A 39 -9.54 5.43 7.48
C ARG A 39 -8.64 6.61 7.13
N LEU A 40 -7.75 6.97 8.04
CA LEU A 40 -6.78 8.04 7.82
C LEU A 40 -5.80 7.70 6.69
N LEU A 41 -5.32 6.45 6.63
CA LEU A 41 -4.49 5.96 5.54
C LEU A 41 -5.25 6.00 4.20
N ASP A 42 -6.48 5.50 4.16
CA ASP A 42 -7.32 5.50 2.96
C ASP A 42 -7.58 6.93 2.45
N GLU A 43 -7.96 7.85 3.35
CA GLU A 43 -8.14 9.25 3.02
C GLU A 43 -6.84 9.87 2.49
N GLY A 44 -5.71 9.61 3.16
CA GLY A 44 -4.39 10.07 2.75
C GLY A 44 -4.01 9.60 1.34
N ILE A 45 -4.25 8.32 1.02
CA ILE A 45 -4.02 7.77 -0.33
C ILE A 45 -4.95 8.43 -1.35
N ARG A 46 -6.24 8.52 -1.04
CA ARG A 46 -7.28 9.03 -1.96
C ARG A 46 -7.09 10.52 -2.28
N THR A 47 -6.59 11.29 -1.31
CA THR A 47 -6.38 12.74 -1.43
C THR A 47 -4.93 13.13 -1.72
N TYR A 48 -4.00 12.17 -1.76
CA TYR A 48 -2.56 12.41 -1.86
C TYR A 48 -2.03 13.30 -0.72
N ASP A 49 -2.56 13.12 0.49
CA ASP A 49 -2.14 13.84 1.69
C ASP A 49 -1.10 13.03 2.46
N THR A 50 0.18 13.30 2.19
CA THR A 50 1.32 12.63 2.83
C THR A 50 1.28 12.75 4.36
N LYS A 51 0.75 13.84 4.92
CA LYS A 51 0.70 14.01 6.39
C LYS A 51 -0.23 12.99 7.03
N LYS A 52 -1.38 12.73 6.40
CA LYS A 52 -2.32 11.69 6.87
C LYS A 52 -1.72 10.29 6.77
N ILE A 53 -0.99 10.01 5.69
CA ILE A 53 -0.31 8.71 5.51
C ILE A 53 0.75 8.52 6.60
N GLU A 54 1.55 9.55 6.89
CA GLU A 54 2.56 9.52 7.96
C GLU A 54 1.91 9.34 9.33
N GLU A 55 0.85 10.09 9.64
CA GLU A 55 0.13 9.96 10.91
C GLU A 55 -0.46 8.55 11.09
N ALA A 56 -1.09 7.99 10.05
CA ALA A 56 -1.59 6.62 10.09
C ALA A 56 -0.46 5.61 10.32
N LYS A 57 0.68 5.78 9.63
CA LYS A 57 1.87 4.94 9.79
C LYS A 57 2.39 4.95 11.22
N GLU A 58 2.51 6.13 11.85
CA GLU A 58 2.99 6.24 13.23
C GLU A 58 2.04 5.55 14.22
N ILE A 59 0.71 5.63 13.99
CA ILE A 59 -0.27 4.89 14.80
C ILE A 59 -0.09 3.38 14.65
N PHE A 60 0.06 2.88 13.42
CA PHE A 60 0.31 1.45 13.18
C PHE A 60 1.64 0.98 13.81
N ILE A 61 2.71 1.78 13.72
CA ILE A 61 4.01 1.45 14.34
C ILE A 61 3.88 1.40 15.87
N ALA A 62 3.17 2.34 16.48
CA ALA A 62 2.94 2.35 17.92
C ALA A 62 2.20 1.07 18.38
N GLN A 63 1.26 0.58 17.58
CA GLN A 63 0.53 -0.67 17.84
C GLN A 63 1.35 -1.93 17.53
N ALA A 64 2.25 -1.89 16.54
CA ALA A 64 3.05 -3.04 16.13
C ALA A 64 4.00 -3.51 17.24
N GLY A 65 4.43 -2.61 18.14
CA GLY A 65 5.29 -2.93 19.28
C GLY A 65 6.53 -3.76 18.93
N LYS A 66 7.21 -4.32 19.94
CA LYS A 66 8.34 -5.25 19.72
C LYS A 66 7.92 -6.72 19.64
N ASN A 67 6.74 -7.06 20.18
CA ASN A 67 6.26 -8.45 20.32
C ASN A 67 4.78 -8.59 19.85
N SER A 68 4.30 -7.80 18.89
CA SER A 68 2.96 -8.01 18.36
C SER A 68 2.88 -9.36 17.67
N THR A 69 1.80 -10.08 17.94
CA THR A 69 1.42 -11.32 17.22
C THR A 69 0.37 -11.03 16.15
N ASP A 70 -0.04 -9.76 16.01
CA ASP A 70 -0.99 -9.33 15.00
C ASP A 70 -0.27 -8.98 13.69
N TYR A 71 -0.27 -9.95 12.77
CA TYR A 71 0.30 -9.80 11.44
C TYR A 71 -0.37 -8.68 10.63
N GLN A 72 -1.62 -8.28 10.94
CA GLN A 72 -2.33 -7.25 10.20
C GLN A 72 -1.76 -5.87 10.48
N VAL A 73 -1.36 -5.59 11.73
CA VAL A 73 -0.75 -4.29 12.08
C VAL A 73 0.55 -4.11 11.30
N ASP A 74 1.41 -5.14 11.26
CA ASP A 74 2.65 -5.12 10.48
C ASP A 74 2.38 -4.97 8.97
N TYR A 75 1.33 -5.60 8.46
CA TYR A 75 0.86 -5.38 7.09
C TYR A 75 0.47 -3.92 6.83
N TYR A 76 -0.30 -3.29 7.73
CA TYR A 76 -0.73 -1.90 7.56
C TYR A 76 0.44 -0.91 7.67
N VAL A 77 1.44 -1.18 8.49
CA VAL A 77 2.70 -0.41 8.48
C VAL A 77 3.36 -0.53 7.10
N ALA A 78 3.53 -1.74 6.59
CA ALA A 78 4.13 -1.96 5.27
C ALA A 78 3.31 -1.30 4.14
N LEU A 79 1.99 -1.32 4.22
CA LEU A 79 1.09 -0.67 3.29
C LEU A 79 1.23 0.86 3.33
N ALA A 80 1.36 1.45 4.52
CA ALA A 80 1.59 2.89 4.65
C ALA A 80 2.94 3.30 4.05
N TYR A 81 4.00 2.52 4.26
CA TYR A 81 5.29 2.72 3.56
C TYR A 81 5.15 2.63 2.03
N LEU A 82 4.36 1.67 1.53
CA LEU A 82 4.10 1.56 0.09
C LEU A 82 3.36 2.79 -0.44
N ALA A 83 2.39 3.32 0.31
CA ALA A 83 1.69 4.55 -0.03
C ALA A 83 2.65 5.76 -0.10
N LEU A 84 3.59 5.87 0.85
CA LEU A 84 4.64 6.90 0.81
C LEU A 84 5.58 6.72 -0.40
N CYS A 85 5.91 5.49 -0.80
CA CYS A 85 6.63 5.24 -2.05
C CYS A 85 5.84 5.72 -3.27
N ASP A 86 4.52 5.52 -3.30
CA ASP A 86 3.67 6.02 -4.36
C ASP A 86 3.65 7.56 -4.41
N MET A 87 3.65 8.23 -3.24
CA MET A 87 3.80 9.69 -3.17
C MET A 87 5.13 10.16 -3.75
N GLU A 88 6.25 9.52 -3.40
CA GLU A 88 7.57 9.86 -3.94
C GLU A 88 7.66 9.61 -5.45
N ASN A 89 7.02 8.55 -5.96
CA ASN A 89 6.92 8.31 -7.40
C ASN A 89 6.14 9.43 -8.10
N PHE A 90 5.03 9.88 -7.52
CA PHE A 90 4.24 10.97 -8.07
C PHE A 90 5.01 12.30 -8.06
N GLU A 91 5.67 12.64 -6.95
CA GLU A 91 6.55 13.81 -6.87
C GLU A 91 7.64 13.77 -7.95
N MET A 92 8.28 12.61 -8.12
CA MET A 92 9.32 12.42 -9.14
C MET A 92 8.82 12.63 -10.58
N ARG A 93 7.56 12.29 -10.88
CA ARG A 93 6.93 12.56 -12.19
C ARG A 93 6.73 14.05 -12.46
N LYS A 94 6.45 14.84 -11.41
CA LYS A 94 6.30 16.30 -11.52
C LYS A 94 7.62 17.02 -11.71
N CYS A 95 8.71 16.49 -11.15
CA CYS A 95 10.02 17.11 -11.23
C CYS A 95 10.52 17.18 -12.68
N GLN A 96 11.19 18.29 -13.02
CA GLN A 96 12.01 18.40 -14.23
C GLN A 96 13.51 18.28 -13.90
N ASP A 97 13.90 18.71 -12.70
CA ASP A 97 15.28 18.70 -12.25
C ASP A 97 15.79 17.28 -11.93
N LYS A 98 16.94 16.92 -12.50
CA LYS A 98 17.54 15.59 -12.36
C LYS A 98 18.05 15.33 -10.94
N ARG A 99 18.56 16.35 -10.24
CA ARG A 99 19.07 16.21 -8.88
C ARG A 99 17.91 15.95 -7.92
N GLU A 100 16.82 16.69 -8.06
CA GLU A 100 15.59 16.47 -7.29
C GLU A 100 15.04 15.06 -7.53
N LYS A 101 14.94 14.59 -8.78
CA LYS A 101 14.55 13.21 -9.09
C LYS A 101 15.42 12.16 -8.39
N ASN A 102 16.73 12.39 -8.29
CA ASN A 102 17.62 11.47 -7.60
C ASN A 102 17.38 11.45 -6.09
N ILE A 103 17.16 12.61 -5.46
CA ILE A 103 16.82 12.70 -4.03
C ILE A 103 15.52 11.95 -3.74
N ARG A 104 14.47 12.20 -4.53
CA ARG A 104 13.16 11.51 -4.42
C ARG A 104 13.29 10.00 -4.58
N LYS A 105 14.10 9.56 -5.53
CA LYS A 105 14.39 8.14 -5.77
C LYS A 105 15.13 7.50 -4.58
N GLU A 106 16.07 8.20 -3.97
CA GLU A 106 16.78 7.73 -2.77
C GLU A 106 15.83 7.57 -1.59
N GLU A 107 14.97 8.56 -1.33
CA GLU A 107 13.97 8.49 -0.25
C GLU A 107 12.97 7.35 -0.50
N ARG A 108 12.47 7.21 -1.73
CA ARG A 108 11.60 6.08 -2.10
C ARG A 108 12.25 4.72 -1.81
N VAL A 109 13.54 4.56 -2.13
CA VAL A 109 14.27 3.29 -1.90
C VAL A 109 14.45 3.01 -0.40
N LYS A 110 14.64 4.05 0.41
CA LYS A 110 14.71 3.96 1.86
C LYS A 110 13.37 3.53 2.45
N LEU A 111 12.28 4.25 2.13
CA LEU A 111 10.91 3.91 2.53
C LEU A 111 10.55 2.48 2.17
N ALA A 112 10.88 2.05 0.94
CA ALA A 112 10.65 0.69 0.49
C ALA A 112 11.40 -0.36 1.34
N GLY A 113 12.60 -0.02 1.84
CA GLY A 113 13.36 -0.87 2.75
C GLY A 113 12.75 -1.02 4.12
N GLU A 114 12.26 0.07 4.69
CA GLU A 114 11.59 0.06 5.98
C GLU A 114 10.29 -0.74 5.89
N GLY A 115 9.47 -0.52 4.86
CA GLY A 115 8.23 -1.26 4.63
C GLY A 115 8.44 -2.78 4.45
N ILE A 116 9.51 -3.22 3.78
CA ILE A 116 9.79 -4.65 3.58
C ILE A 116 10.01 -5.36 4.92
N ALA A 117 10.68 -4.72 5.88
CA ALA A 117 10.89 -5.32 7.19
C ALA A 117 9.57 -5.63 7.91
N TYR A 118 8.56 -4.76 7.76
CA TYR A 118 7.23 -4.99 8.31
C TYR A 118 6.44 -6.04 7.52
N ALA A 119 6.56 -6.06 6.19
CA ALA A 119 5.95 -7.13 5.39
C ALA A 119 6.54 -8.51 5.74
N ASP A 120 7.85 -8.60 5.96
CA ASP A 120 8.52 -9.83 6.41
C ASP A 120 8.07 -10.27 7.80
N ARG A 121 7.88 -9.34 8.75
CA ARG A 121 7.30 -9.64 10.07
C ARG A 121 5.88 -10.18 9.96
N SER A 122 5.04 -9.54 9.14
CA SER A 122 3.67 -9.99 8.88
C SER A 122 3.66 -11.42 8.34
N LEU A 123 4.52 -11.73 7.36
CA LEU A 123 4.63 -13.06 6.76
C LEU A 123 5.26 -14.10 7.69
N ALA A 124 6.12 -13.70 8.63
CA ALA A 124 6.65 -14.60 9.65
C ALA A 124 5.57 -15.07 10.64
N LEU A 125 4.54 -14.24 10.87
CA LEU A 125 3.38 -14.57 11.70
C LEU A 125 2.28 -15.28 10.90
N LYS A 126 2.11 -14.92 9.63
CA LYS A 126 1.14 -15.53 8.72
C LYS A 126 1.69 -15.61 7.29
N GLU A 127 2.27 -16.77 6.96
CA GLU A 127 2.90 -17.02 5.66
C GLU A 127 1.90 -16.99 4.50
N ASP A 128 0.68 -17.48 4.69
CA ASP A 128 -0.35 -17.55 3.65
C ASP A 128 -1.19 -16.26 3.54
N PHE A 129 -0.61 -15.10 3.87
CA PHE A 129 -1.31 -13.82 3.74
C PHE A 129 -0.97 -13.12 2.43
N SER A 130 -1.86 -13.27 1.44
CA SER A 130 -1.71 -12.72 0.08
C SER A 130 -1.36 -11.23 0.05
N GLU A 131 -2.00 -10.41 0.90
CA GLU A 131 -1.77 -8.97 0.91
C GLU A 131 -0.35 -8.58 1.32
N SER A 132 0.27 -9.29 2.28
CA SER A 132 1.65 -9.01 2.68
C SER A 132 2.65 -9.44 1.62
N HIS A 133 2.41 -10.56 0.92
CA HIS A 133 3.18 -10.93 -0.26
C HIS A 133 3.07 -9.88 -1.36
N ARG A 134 1.85 -9.41 -1.66
CA ARG A 134 1.62 -8.33 -2.63
C ARG A 134 2.39 -7.06 -2.26
N VAL A 135 2.22 -6.56 -1.04
CA VAL A 135 2.87 -5.33 -0.56
C VAL A 135 4.38 -5.47 -0.61
N LYS A 136 4.94 -6.61 -0.17
CA LYS A 136 6.38 -6.90 -0.25
C LYS A 136 6.87 -6.85 -1.70
N GLY A 137 6.14 -7.45 -2.64
CA GLY A 137 6.47 -7.40 -4.07
C GLY A 137 6.48 -5.98 -4.64
N ALA A 138 5.50 -5.17 -4.28
CA ALA A 138 5.42 -3.77 -4.69
C ALA A 138 6.56 -2.92 -4.08
N LEU A 139 6.91 -3.14 -2.82
CA LEU A 139 8.03 -2.46 -2.16
C LEU A 139 9.39 -2.89 -2.77
N LEU A 140 9.56 -4.18 -3.09
CA LEU A 140 10.76 -4.67 -3.80
C LEU A 140 10.91 -4.00 -5.17
N SER A 141 9.80 -3.79 -5.89
CA SER A 141 9.81 -3.01 -7.14
C SER A 141 10.25 -1.56 -6.90
N ASN A 142 9.80 -0.92 -5.82
CA ASN A 142 10.20 0.44 -5.44
C ASN A 142 11.67 0.55 -4.98
N LYS A 143 12.30 -0.54 -4.54
CA LYS A 143 13.76 -0.62 -4.29
C LYS A 143 14.61 -0.62 -5.56
N ILE A 144 14.02 -0.73 -6.76
CA ILE A 144 14.78 -0.70 -8.01
C ILE A 144 15.24 0.73 -8.27
N SER A 145 16.56 0.93 -8.30
CA SER A 145 17.21 2.24 -8.47
C SER A 145 18.19 2.29 -9.65
N GLY A 146 18.41 1.15 -10.31
CA GLY A 146 19.29 0.98 -11.45
C GLY A 146 19.32 -0.47 -11.92
N MET A 147 20.19 -0.79 -12.89
CA MET A 147 20.22 -2.11 -13.54
C MET A 147 20.52 -3.27 -12.58
N VAL A 148 21.54 -3.12 -11.72
CA VAL A 148 21.96 -4.19 -10.78
C VAL A 148 20.86 -4.48 -9.74
N SER A 149 20.31 -3.43 -9.13
CA SER A 149 19.19 -3.59 -8.19
C SER A 149 17.92 -4.05 -8.90
N GLY A 150 17.73 -3.70 -10.18
CA GLY A 150 16.64 -4.17 -11.03
C GLY A 150 16.67 -5.68 -11.27
N MET A 151 17.82 -6.26 -11.61
CA MET A 151 17.94 -7.71 -11.81
C MET A 151 17.62 -8.50 -10.54
N ARG A 152 18.08 -8.02 -9.38
CA ARG A 152 17.82 -8.67 -8.09
C ARG A 152 16.39 -8.43 -7.62
N ASN A 153 16.04 -7.17 -7.37
CA ASN A 153 14.78 -6.82 -6.72
C ASN A 153 13.58 -7.04 -7.66
N GLY A 154 13.74 -6.93 -8.98
CA GLY A 154 12.69 -7.26 -9.94
C GLY A 154 12.34 -8.76 -9.94
N LYS A 155 13.34 -9.64 -9.80
CA LYS A 155 13.10 -11.08 -9.64
C LYS A 155 12.41 -11.38 -8.30
N LEU A 156 12.87 -10.76 -7.21
CA LEU A 156 12.24 -10.94 -5.90
C LEU A 156 10.79 -10.42 -5.90
N ALA A 157 10.54 -9.26 -6.50
CA ALA A 157 9.20 -8.71 -6.63
C ALA A 157 8.27 -9.66 -7.41
N GLU A 158 8.76 -10.24 -8.51
CA GLU A 158 8.02 -11.22 -9.29
C GLU A 158 7.64 -12.46 -8.47
N VAL A 159 8.56 -13.00 -7.67
CA VAL A 159 8.28 -14.14 -6.78
C VAL A 159 7.16 -13.82 -5.79
N GLU A 160 7.25 -12.67 -5.11
CA GLU A 160 6.27 -12.28 -4.10
C GLU A 160 4.88 -12.00 -4.70
N VAL A 161 4.81 -11.32 -5.85
CA VAL A 161 3.52 -11.05 -6.53
C VAL A 161 2.89 -12.35 -7.04
N LEU A 162 3.67 -13.28 -7.58
CA LEU A 162 3.13 -14.57 -8.03
C LEU A 162 2.66 -15.41 -6.84
N ARG A 163 3.37 -15.35 -5.70
CA ARG A 163 2.93 -16.02 -4.47
C ARG A 163 1.62 -15.47 -3.93
N ALA A 164 1.43 -14.15 -3.96
CA ALA A 164 0.15 -13.53 -3.60
C ALA A 164 -1.00 -14.07 -4.48
N LEU A 165 -0.80 -14.14 -5.79
CA LEU A 165 -1.80 -14.68 -6.72
C LEU A 165 -2.03 -16.19 -6.59
N GLU A 166 -1.03 -16.95 -6.15
CA GLU A 166 -1.17 -18.37 -5.86
C GLU A 166 -2.06 -18.59 -4.62
N ILE A 167 -1.88 -17.77 -3.59
CA ILE A 167 -2.65 -17.81 -2.35
C ILE A 167 -4.09 -17.33 -2.60
N ASP A 168 -4.24 -16.19 -3.26
CA ASP A 168 -5.53 -15.59 -3.60
C ASP A 168 -5.50 -15.01 -5.01
N ASN A 169 -5.98 -15.79 -5.98
CA ASN A 169 -6.03 -15.38 -7.38
C ASN A 169 -7.05 -14.26 -7.66
N LYS A 170 -7.98 -13.98 -6.72
CA LYS A 170 -8.95 -12.87 -6.79
C LYS A 170 -8.44 -11.60 -6.12
N ASN A 171 -7.21 -11.62 -5.61
CA ASN A 171 -6.58 -10.45 -5.06
C ASN A 171 -6.33 -9.41 -6.16
N VAL A 172 -7.29 -8.50 -6.33
CA VAL A 172 -7.27 -7.50 -7.40
C VAL A 172 -6.03 -6.60 -7.34
N MET A 173 -5.56 -6.27 -6.13
CA MET A 173 -4.37 -5.45 -5.97
C MET A 173 -3.10 -6.22 -6.40
N ALA A 174 -3.02 -7.53 -6.15
CA ALA A 174 -1.94 -8.38 -6.66
C ALA A 174 -2.00 -8.56 -8.18
N GLN A 175 -3.21 -8.61 -8.76
CA GLN A 175 -3.38 -8.61 -10.21
C GLN A 175 -2.89 -7.28 -10.82
N ILE A 176 -3.17 -6.13 -10.19
CA ILE A 176 -2.61 -4.83 -10.58
C ILE A 176 -1.08 -4.85 -10.53
N GLU A 177 -0.47 -5.34 -9.44
CA GLU A 177 0.99 -5.44 -9.35
C GLU A 177 1.59 -6.37 -10.43
N ASN A 178 0.89 -7.45 -10.78
CA ASN A 178 1.29 -8.32 -11.88
C ASN A 178 1.19 -7.63 -13.24
N ALA A 179 0.17 -6.80 -13.47
CA ALA A 179 0.07 -5.96 -14.67
C ALA A 179 1.25 -4.98 -14.76
N ARG A 180 1.54 -4.26 -13.66
CA ARG A 180 2.69 -3.35 -13.56
C ARG A 180 4.01 -4.07 -13.79
N ARG A 181 4.16 -5.31 -13.31
CA ARG A 181 5.33 -6.14 -13.60
C ARG A 181 5.50 -6.37 -15.10
N PHE A 182 4.44 -6.72 -15.82
CA PHE A 182 4.51 -6.88 -17.28
C PHE A 182 4.85 -5.56 -18.00
N ILE A 183 4.28 -4.44 -17.56
CA ILE A 183 4.50 -3.11 -18.16
C ILE A 183 5.94 -2.65 -17.96
N ASN A 184 6.45 -2.74 -16.73
CA ASN A 184 7.74 -2.15 -16.35
C ASN A 184 8.94 -3.05 -16.65
N LYS A 185 8.74 -4.36 -16.84
CA LYS A 185 9.82 -5.30 -17.15
C LYS A 185 10.30 -5.06 -18.60
N PRO A 186 11.61 -5.06 -18.87
CA PRO A 186 12.11 -4.99 -20.25
C PRO A 186 11.57 -6.14 -21.10
N ARG A 187 11.22 -5.86 -22.37
CA ARG A 187 10.69 -6.86 -23.31
C ARG A 187 11.59 -8.10 -23.44
N LEU A 188 12.91 -7.89 -23.47
CA LEU A 188 13.90 -8.97 -23.54
C LEU A 188 13.91 -9.91 -22.31
N LEU A 189 13.32 -9.48 -21.19
CA LEU A 189 13.16 -10.25 -19.96
C LEU A 189 11.71 -10.75 -19.77
N GLY A 190 10.87 -10.68 -20.80
CA GLY A 190 9.48 -11.14 -20.77
C GLY A 190 8.46 -10.08 -20.34
N GLY A 191 8.82 -8.80 -20.40
CA GLY A 191 7.84 -7.72 -20.28
C GLY A 191 6.93 -7.58 -21.50
N SER A 192 5.71 -7.12 -21.28
CA SER A 192 4.69 -6.89 -22.31
C SER A 192 3.69 -5.82 -21.82
N VAL A 193 3.82 -4.61 -22.37
CA VAL A 193 2.90 -3.49 -22.07
C VAL A 193 1.47 -3.86 -22.46
N THR A 194 1.27 -4.48 -23.63
CA THR A 194 -0.05 -4.96 -24.11
C THR A 194 -0.71 -5.88 -23.10
N LYS A 195 0.02 -6.88 -22.57
CA LYS A 195 -0.52 -7.82 -21.59
C LYS A 195 -0.90 -7.13 -20.28
N GLY A 196 -0.09 -6.18 -19.82
CA GLY A 196 -0.44 -5.41 -18.62
C GLY A 196 -1.69 -4.54 -18.82
N ILE A 197 -1.83 -3.91 -19.98
CA ILE A 197 -3.03 -3.14 -20.34
C ILE A 197 -4.27 -4.05 -20.39
N GLU A 198 -4.18 -5.24 -20.97
CA GLU A 198 -5.28 -6.22 -21.01
C GLU A 198 -5.73 -6.62 -19.61
N ILE A 199 -4.78 -6.91 -18.70
CA ILE A 199 -5.10 -7.21 -17.29
C ILE A 199 -5.81 -6.03 -16.62
N LEU A 200 -5.32 -4.80 -16.80
CA LEU A 200 -5.93 -3.61 -16.20
C LEU A 200 -7.33 -3.32 -16.74
N LYS A 201 -7.58 -3.57 -18.03
CA LYS A 201 -8.91 -3.46 -18.63
C LYS A 201 -9.89 -4.46 -18.02
N ALA A 202 -9.50 -5.73 -17.91
CA ALA A 202 -10.33 -6.76 -17.27
C ALA A 202 -10.66 -6.39 -15.81
N ILE A 203 -9.68 -5.86 -15.05
CA ILE A 203 -9.91 -5.39 -13.68
C ILE A 203 -10.94 -4.25 -13.63
N ILE A 204 -10.89 -3.31 -14.57
CA ILE A 204 -11.85 -2.20 -14.63
C ILE A 204 -13.25 -2.70 -15.03
N GLU A 205 -13.35 -3.69 -15.90
CA GLU A 205 -14.63 -4.31 -16.26
C GLU A 205 -15.29 -5.00 -15.06
N GLU A 206 -14.51 -5.72 -14.25
CA GLU A 206 -15.00 -6.40 -13.03
C GLU A 206 -15.22 -5.43 -11.85
N HIS A 207 -14.39 -4.39 -11.76
CA HIS A 207 -14.39 -3.42 -10.67
C HIS A 207 -14.43 -1.97 -11.22
N PRO A 208 -15.58 -1.53 -11.77
CA PRO A 208 -15.68 -0.26 -12.50
C PRO A 208 -15.49 1.00 -11.66
N ALA A 209 -15.48 0.89 -10.32
CA ALA A 209 -15.21 1.97 -9.39
C ALA A 209 -13.79 1.91 -8.77
N LEU A 210 -12.94 0.95 -9.17
CA LEU A 210 -11.62 0.80 -8.60
C LEU A 210 -10.64 1.85 -9.15
N GLU A 211 -10.43 2.92 -8.40
CA GLU A 211 -9.55 4.04 -8.76
C GLU A 211 -8.15 3.58 -9.23
N LYS A 212 -7.54 2.62 -8.51
CA LYS A 212 -6.19 2.12 -8.80
C LYS A 212 -6.09 1.43 -10.17
N GLY A 213 -7.17 0.82 -10.66
CA GLY A 213 -7.24 0.22 -11.99
C GLY A 213 -7.10 1.28 -13.09
N TYR A 214 -7.94 2.32 -13.04
CA TYR A 214 -7.87 3.43 -13.98
C TYR A 214 -6.54 4.19 -13.89
N LEU A 215 -6.03 4.43 -12.69
CA LEU A 215 -4.76 5.14 -12.50
C LEU A 215 -3.61 4.41 -13.21
N ASN A 216 -3.47 3.09 -12.97
CA ASN A 216 -2.42 2.30 -13.61
C ASN A 216 -2.63 2.17 -15.12
N LEU A 217 -3.87 2.06 -15.60
CA LEU A 217 -4.15 2.01 -17.03
C LEU A 217 -3.80 3.33 -17.72
N GLY A 218 -4.15 4.46 -17.11
CA GLY A 218 -3.82 5.79 -17.61
C GLY A 218 -2.31 6.00 -17.66
N ILE A 219 -1.58 5.60 -16.61
CA ILE A 219 -0.11 5.66 -16.57
C ILE A 219 0.49 4.77 -17.66
N ALA A 220 -0.02 3.55 -17.85
CA ALA A 220 0.47 2.64 -18.89
C ALA A 220 0.29 3.21 -20.30
N TYR A 221 -0.87 3.82 -20.58
CA TYR A 221 -1.10 4.53 -21.84
C TYR A 221 -0.20 5.74 -22.00
N TYR A 222 -0.05 6.55 -20.95
CA TYR A 222 0.82 7.72 -20.95
C TYR A 222 2.28 7.35 -21.25
N GLU A 223 2.82 6.35 -20.57
CA GLU A 223 4.21 5.91 -20.74
C GLU A 223 4.46 5.19 -22.08
N SER A 224 3.40 4.69 -22.74
CA SER A 224 3.48 4.11 -24.09
C SER A 224 3.25 5.12 -25.21
N GLY A 225 2.99 6.39 -24.90
CA GLY A 225 2.73 7.45 -25.88
C GLY A 225 1.31 7.48 -26.42
N GLU A 226 0.40 6.67 -25.87
CA GLU A 226 -1.01 6.61 -26.25
C GLU A 226 -1.81 7.72 -25.53
N GLU A 227 -1.43 8.98 -25.77
CA GLU A 227 -1.88 10.13 -24.99
C GLU A 227 -3.40 10.34 -24.99
N GLU A 228 -4.09 10.03 -26.09
CA GLU A 228 -5.55 10.16 -26.16
C GLU A 228 -6.25 9.16 -25.24
N TRP A 229 -5.77 7.92 -25.21
CA TRP A 229 -6.27 6.86 -24.33
C TRP A 229 -5.93 7.17 -22.86
N ALA A 230 -4.74 7.70 -22.61
CA ALA A 230 -4.35 8.15 -21.27
C ALA A 230 -5.28 9.26 -20.76
N ALA A 231 -5.50 10.30 -21.56
CA ALA A 231 -6.35 11.43 -21.20
C ALA A 231 -7.79 10.99 -20.89
N GLU A 232 -8.34 10.11 -21.71
CA GLU A 232 -9.69 9.57 -21.50
C GLU A 232 -9.78 8.71 -20.24
N THR A 233 -8.78 7.87 -20.00
CA THR A 233 -8.72 7.00 -18.81
C THR A 233 -8.64 7.83 -17.52
N PHE A 234 -7.81 8.88 -17.50
CA PHE A 234 -7.72 9.77 -16.33
C PHE A 234 -8.98 10.60 -16.12
N LYS A 235 -9.71 11.00 -17.18
CA LYS A 235 -11.02 11.65 -17.01
C LYS A 235 -12.03 10.72 -16.35
N LYS A 236 -12.10 9.44 -16.75
CA LYS A 236 -12.95 8.45 -16.10
C LYS A 236 -12.59 8.24 -14.62
N LEU A 237 -11.29 8.25 -14.29
CA LEU A 237 -10.85 8.25 -12.90
C LEU A 237 -11.37 9.49 -12.15
N LEU A 238 -11.38 10.66 -12.76
CA LEU A 238 -11.92 11.89 -12.16
C LEU A 238 -13.45 11.90 -12.04
N GLU A 239 -14.17 11.10 -12.81
CA GLU A 239 -15.62 10.88 -12.61
C GLU A 239 -15.89 10.07 -11.34
N ILE A 240 -14.99 9.13 -11.00
CA ILE A 240 -15.07 8.29 -9.79
C ILE A 240 -14.57 9.07 -8.57
N ASN A 241 -13.42 9.72 -8.71
CA ASN A 241 -12.80 10.55 -7.68
C ASN A 241 -12.38 11.91 -8.26
N PRO A 242 -13.28 12.91 -8.18
CA PRO A 242 -13.00 14.26 -8.62
C PRO A 242 -11.82 14.93 -7.91
N ASP A 243 -11.33 14.36 -6.79
CA ASP A 243 -10.24 14.88 -5.99
C ASP A 243 -8.90 14.18 -6.21
N ASN A 244 -8.83 13.22 -7.14
CA ASN A 244 -7.59 12.49 -7.42
C ASN A 244 -6.51 13.41 -8.00
N THR A 245 -5.52 13.76 -7.17
CA THR A 245 -4.45 14.72 -7.49
C THR A 245 -3.57 14.26 -8.66
N GLU A 246 -3.20 12.98 -8.71
CA GLU A 246 -2.36 12.46 -9.81
C GLU A 246 -3.11 12.45 -11.14
N ALA A 247 -4.39 12.07 -11.16
CA ALA A 247 -5.21 12.13 -12.37
C ALA A 247 -5.39 13.58 -12.87
N LYS A 248 -5.64 14.55 -11.98
CA LYS A 248 -5.68 15.98 -12.33
C LYS A 248 -4.36 16.44 -12.96
N PHE A 249 -3.23 16.03 -12.39
CA PHE A 249 -1.91 16.34 -12.92
C PHE A 249 -1.75 15.82 -14.36
N PHE A 250 -2.05 14.55 -14.62
CA PHE A 250 -1.92 13.98 -15.96
C PHE A 250 -2.85 14.63 -16.98
N VAL A 251 -4.11 14.91 -16.62
CA VAL A 251 -5.05 15.60 -17.54
C VAL A 251 -4.54 16.99 -17.90
N ASN A 252 -4.04 17.76 -16.93
CA ASN A 252 -3.50 19.09 -17.18
C ASN A 252 -2.22 19.02 -18.04
N HIS A 253 -1.35 18.06 -17.75
CA HIS A 253 -0.11 17.85 -18.51
C HIS A 253 -0.40 17.51 -19.98
N LEU A 254 -1.28 16.53 -20.23
CA LEU A 254 -1.67 16.09 -21.58
C LEU A 254 -2.41 17.18 -22.38
N ARG A 255 -3.09 18.11 -21.71
CA ARG A 255 -3.72 19.27 -22.37
C ARG A 255 -2.70 20.33 -22.79
N ALA A 256 -1.65 20.53 -21.99
CA ALA A 256 -0.63 21.54 -22.26
C ALA A 256 0.34 21.14 -23.37
N SER A 257 0.43 19.84 -23.68
CA SER A 257 1.30 19.29 -24.73
C SER A 257 0.70 19.36 -26.14
N LYS A 258 -0.56 19.78 -26.29
CA LYS A 258 -1.26 19.96 -27.57
C LYS A 258 -1.24 21.42 -28.02
#